data_AF-A0A5C3MLV0-F1
#
_entry.id   AF-A0A5C3MLV0-F1
#
_cell.length_a   1.000
_cell.length_b   1.000
_cell.length_c   1.000
_cell.angle_alpha   90.00
_cell.angle_beta   90.00
_cell.angle_gamma   90.00
#
_symmetry.space_group_name_H-M   'P 1'
#
loop_
_entity.id
_entity.type
_entity.pdbx_description
1 polymer ?
#
loop_
_entity_poly.entity_id
_entity_poly.type
_entity_poly.pdbx_seq_one_letter_code
_entity_poly.pdbx_strand_id
1 'polypeptide(L)'
;MRYLEPPMRPKLKQQFRTESLRRRAATSKGEAVEVVSDGQRETNNKSARRDLGLCFALARSCSAYKTSLDLAIKHRLPTMPSTEDYSIIELRGAALEWLGPGCRITIHGVEYEYADSDADDDSIDDAVGPGRMFGKLVKRVAAPLEMFFSICSDLLGNGPDAIFTRLMRREYPDERDYRRSKCLSWWIGRHRPHPSLRRPGNQDHGRLVQFAIDRRYKFSVRLTAAYYLLLLLRCAYLDSLSTILPLFHDALLRLCQEGSRRSIHSRLILRPLQEVVTFKRDLIHFGSCKEEEIPAIIMCAPALRAYRHADSLECVQSYRGSSENMTSMLVQHHWTFRLYLKCLNIHTRSEFEAMNQVAQTISFGLHPRLPDPNPPESGLKSVAEIWYDWLEGCVNDKKREMEMRYLIEHMVRTREQPHS
;
A
#
# COMPACT_ATOMS: atom_id res chain seq x y z
N MET A 1 56.99 8.36 27.72
CA MET A 1 56.00 7.81 26.76
C MET A 1 56.45 6.40 26.39
N ARG A 2 55.77 5.39 26.92
CA ARG A 2 55.99 3.97 26.64
C ARG A 2 54.63 3.35 26.33
N TYR A 3 54.57 2.61 25.22
CA TYR A 3 53.39 1.91 24.72
C TYR A 3 52.98 0.79 25.69
N LEU A 4 51.67 0.68 25.96
CA LEU A 4 51.04 -0.44 26.66
C LEU A 4 50.51 -1.44 25.64
N GLU A 5 51.03 -2.67 25.66
CA GLU A 5 50.49 -3.83 24.95
C GLU A 5 49.30 -4.45 25.71
N PRO A 6 48.35 -5.13 25.02
CA PRO A 6 47.22 -5.83 25.64
C PRO A 6 47.52 -7.32 25.95
N PRO A 7 46.87 -7.93 26.96
CA PRO A 7 47.11 -9.33 27.27
C PRO A 7 46.31 -10.30 26.37
N MET A 8 46.97 -11.44 26.11
CA MET A 8 46.57 -12.56 25.27
C MET A 8 45.38 -13.39 25.79
N ARG A 9 44.67 -14.00 24.83
CA ARG A 9 43.72 -15.11 25.01
C ARG A 9 44.43 -16.42 25.39
N PRO A 10 43.80 -17.33 26.16
CA PRO A 10 44.24 -18.72 26.20
C PRO A 10 43.57 -19.55 25.09
N LYS A 11 44.40 -20.33 24.40
CA LYS A 11 44.04 -21.47 23.54
C LYS A 11 43.67 -22.66 24.43
N LEU A 12 42.61 -23.39 24.10
CA LEU A 12 42.50 -24.81 24.46
C LEU A 12 41.94 -25.60 23.28
N LYS A 13 42.64 -26.70 23.03
CA LYS A 13 42.66 -27.52 21.82
C LYS A 13 41.46 -28.44 21.73
N GLN A 14 41.12 -28.76 20.48
CA GLN A 14 40.35 -29.92 20.05
C GLN A 14 40.88 -31.23 20.66
N GLN A 15 39.97 -32.10 21.08
CA GLN A 15 40.13 -33.54 20.99
C GLN A 15 38.81 -34.21 20.59
N PHE A 16 38.93 -35.13 19.65
CA PHE A 16 37.93 -35.85 18.87
C PHE A 16 37.18 -36.95 19.66
N ARG A 17 35.97 -37.29 19.16
CA ARG A 17 35.29 -38.62 19.19
C ARG A 17 34.96 -39.15 20.60
N THR A 18 33.78 -39.68 20.93
CA THR A 18 32.82 -40.53 20.22
C THR A 18 31.69 -40.75 21.22
N GLU A 19 30.43 -40.33 20.96
CA GLU A 19 29.28 -40.86 21.73
C GLU A 19 27.94 -40.57 21.05
N SER A 20 27.74 -41.24 19.92
CA SER A 20 26.47 -41.35 19.21
C SER A 20 26.04 -42.81 19.24
N LEU A 21 25.42 -43.25 20.35
CA LEU A 21 24.58 -44.47 20.48
C LEU A 21 24.30 -44.78 21.96
N ARG A 22 23.34 -44.09 22.62
CA ARG A 22 22.71 -44.59 23.87
C ARG A 22 21.51 -43.78 24.39
N ARG A 23 20.55 -43.41 23.54
CA ARG A 23 19.21 -42.99 24.01
C ARG A 23 18.09 -43.49 23.10
N ARG A 24 17.94 -44.81 23.02
CA ARG A 24 16.69 -45.51 22.63
C ARG A 24 16.64 -46.86 23.32
N ALA A 25 16.05 -46.92 24.51
CA ALA A 25 15.40 -48.09 25.08
C ALA A 25 14.70 -47.66 26.38
N ALA A 26 13.53 -48.25 26.63
CA ALA A 26 12.66 -48.09 27.80
C ALA A 26 11.75 -46.84 27.82
N THR A 27 10.64 -46.94 27.09
CA THR A 27 9.30 -47.02 27.70
C THR A 27 8.30 -47.53 26.65
N SER A 28 7.89 -48.80 26.81
CA SER A 28 6.68 -49.33 26.19
C SER A 28 5.68 -49.61 27.31
N LYS A 29 4.43 -49.15 27.12
CA LYS A 29 3.16 -49.89 27.29
C LYS A 29 2.00 -48.94 27.66
N GLY A 30 0.87 -49.14 26.99
CA GLY A 30 -0.43 -48.48 27.20
C GLY A 30 -0.84 -47.67 25.97
N GLU A 31 -1.29 -48.30 24.89
CA GLU A 31 -2.67 -48.71 24.58
C GLU A 31 -3.44 -47.69 23.71
N ALA A 32 -3.81 -48.17 22.53
CA ALA A 32 -4.94 -47.85 21.64
C ALA A 32 -5.53 -46.42 21.63
N VAL A 33 -5.45 -45.76 20.47
CA VAL A 33 -6.58 -45.50 19.55
C VAL A 33 -5.97 -45.00 18.23
N GLU A 34 -6.01 -45.83 17.19
CA GLU A 34 -5.64 -45.47 15.82
C GLU A 34 -6.94 -45.15 15.07
N VAL A 35 -7.25 -43.87 14.87
CA VAL A 35 -8.25 -43.42 13.90
C VAL A 35 -7.52 -42.70 12.78
N VAL A 36 -7.48 -43.41 11.65
CA VAL A 36 -7.07 -42.98 10.32
C VAL A 36 -7.66 -41.61 9.96
N SER A 37 -6.82 -40.70 9.48
CA SER A 37 -7.26 -39.46 8.82
C SER A 37 -6.35 -39.13 7.64
N ASP A 38 -6.31 -40.03 6.66
CA ASP A 38 -5.67 -39.84 5.34
C ASP A 38 -6.51 -39.00 4.35
N GLY A 39 -7.59 -38.35 4.81
CA GLY A 39 -8.53 -37.62 3.95
C GLY A 39 -8.15 -36.19 3.55
N GLN A 40 -7.11 -35.58 4.15
CA GLN A 40 -6.84 -34.14 3.96
C GLN A 40 -5.71 -33.81 2.98
N ARG A 41 -4.94 -34.79 2.50
CA ARG A 41 -3.86 -34.55 1.53
C ARG A 41 -4.35 -34.54 0.08
N GLU A 42 -5.46 -35.22 -0.23
CA GLU A 42 -6.03 -35.24 -1.59
C GLU A 42 -6.83 -33.99 -1.97
N THR A 43 -7.43 -33.30 -1.00
CA THR A 43 -8.28 -32.12 -1.28
C THR A 43 -7.45 -30.90 -1.70
N ASN A 44 -6.21 -30.77 -1.21
CA ASN A 44 -5.30 -29.69 -1.60
C ASN A 44 -4.77 -29.86 -3.03
N ASN A 45 -4.52 -31.10 -3.50
CA ASN A 45 -4.14 -31.36 -4.89
C ASN A 45 -5.30 -31.15 -5.88
N LYS A 46 -6.55 -31.34 -5.46
CA LYS A 46 -7.74 -31.08 -6.29
C LYS A 46 -7.96 -29.58 -6.55
N SER A 47 -7.66 -28.69 -5.60
CA SER A 47 -7.76 -27.24 -5.83
C SER A 47 -6.69 -26.74 -6.80
N ALA A 48 -5.43 -27.16 -6.64
CA ALA A 48 -4.35 -26.76 -7.53
C ALA A 48 -4.58 -27.24 -8.99
N ARG A 49 -5.16 -28.44 -9.16
CA ARG A 49 -5.54 -28.97 -10.49
C ARG A 49 -6.71 -28.21 -11.12
N ARG A 50 -7.67 -27.71 -10.32
CA ARG A 50 -8.78 -26.87 -10.84
C ARG A 50 -8.27 -25.50 -11.32
N ASP A 51 -7.34 -24.90 -10.60
CA ASP A 51 -6.78 -23.59 -10.96
C ASP A 51 -5.89 -23.69 -12.23
N LEU A 52 -5.11 -24.77 -12.37
CA LEU A 52 -4.41 -25.09 -13.62
C LEU A 52 -5.38 -25.38 -14.76
N GLY A 53 -6.48 -26.09 -14.50
CA GLY A 53 -7.53 -26.35 -15.49
C GLY A 53 -8.19 -25.06 -16.01
N LEU A 54 -8.43 -24.08 -15.13
CA LEU A 54 -8.97 -22.77 -15.51
C LEU A 54 -7.95 -21.98 -16.35
N CYS A 55 -6.67 -22.04 -15.98
CA CYS A 55 -5.59 -21.43 -16.76
C CYS A 55 -5.45 -22.07 -18.15
N PHE A 56 -5.56 -23.39 -18.25
CA PHE A 56 -5.53 -24.12 -19.53
C PHE A 56 -6.77 -23.85 -20.38
N ALA A 57 -7.95 -23.75 -19.77
CA ALA A 57 -9.19 -23.39 -20.47
C ALA A 57 -9.12 -21.95 -21.01
N LEU A 58 -8.63 -21.01 -20.20
CA LEU A 58 -8.41 -19.63 -20.64
C LEU A 58 -7.32 -19.52 -21.71
N ALA A 59 -6.20 -20.25 -21.58
CA ALA A 59 -5.17 -20.31 -22.61
C ALA A 59 -5.70 -20.91 -23.92
N ARG A 60 -6.57 -21.93 -23.86
CA ARG A 60 -7.26 -22.48 -25.03
C ARG A 60 -8.24 -21.48 -25.65
N SER A 61 -9.01 -20.74 -24.85
CA SER A 61 -9.87 -19.67 -25.34
C SER A 61 -9.06 -18.54 -25.99
N CYS A 62 -7.92 -18.15 -25.41
CA CYS A 62 -7.00 -17.18 -26.03
C CYS A 62 -6.38 -17.71 -27.31
N SER A 63 -6.03 -19.00 -27.37
CA SER A 63 -5.57 -19.65 -28.60
C SER A 63 -6.66 -19.63 -29.67
N ALA A 64 -7.91 -19.95 -29.33
CA ALA A 64 -9.03 -19.92 -30.25
C ALA A 64 -9.33 -18.49 -30.74
N TYR A 65 -9.23 -17.49 -29.84
CA TYR A 65 -9.31 -16.08 -30.21
C TYR A 65 -8.17 -15.66 -31.13
N LYS A 66 -6.94 -16.12 -30.89
CA LYS A 66 -5.80 -15.88 -31.77
C LYS A 66 -6.05 -16.48 -33.16
N THR A 67 -6.50 -17.74 -33.24
CA THR A 67 -6.81 -18.37 -34.53
C THR A 67 -7.96 -17.64 -35.25
N SER A 68 -8.97 -17.19 -34.50
CA SER A 68 -10.10 -16.43 -35.07
C SER A 68 -9.70 -15.03 -35.50
N LEU A 69 -8.75 -14.39 -34.81
CA LEU A 69 -8.17 -13.10 -35.16
C LEU A 69 -7.25 -13.25 -36.37
N ASP A 70 -6.41 -14.28 -36.41
CA ASP A 70 -5.54 -14.61 -37.55
C ASP A 70 -6.38 -14.93 -38.80
N LEU A 71 -7.49 -15.67 -38.66
CA LEU A 71 -8.45 -15.88 -39.75
C LEU A 71 -9.14 -14.58 -40.17
N ALA A 72 -9.58 -13.74 -39.22
CA ALA A 72 -10.20 -12.46 -39.53
C ALA A 72 -9.23 -11.50 -40.23
N ILE A 73 -7.95 -11.49 -39.85
CA ILE A 73 -6.88 -10.72 -40.50
C ILE A 73 -6.60 -11.30 -41.90
N LYS A 74 -6.53 -12.62 -42.03
CA LYS A 74 -6.26 -13.30 -43.30
C LYS A 74 -7.40 -13.17 -44.33
N HIS A 75 -8.64 -13.00 -43.87
CA HIS A 75 -9.82 -12.80 -44.72
C HIS A 75 -10.22 -11.33 -44.92
N ARG A 76 -9.63 -10.37 -44.19
CA ARG A 76 -9.88 -8.92 -44.37
C ARG A 76 -8.69 -8.12 -44.89
N LEU A 77 -7.52 -8.72 -45.11
CA LEU A 77 -6.45 -8.03 -45.82
C LEU A 77 -6.89 -7.80 -47.27
N PRO A 78 -7.16 -6.55 -47.69
CA PRO A 78 -7.25 -6.24 -49.10
C PRO A 78 -5.89 -6.56 -49.70
N THR A 79 -5.86 -7.14 -50.90
CA THR A 79 -4.67 -7.16 -51.75
C THR A 79 -4.05 -5.77 -51.70
N MET A 80 -2.84 -5.65 -51.16
CA MET A 80 -2.18 -4.34 -50.98
C MET A 80 -2.15 -3.63 -52.33
N PRO A 81 -2.88 -2.50 -52.51
CA PRO A 81 -2.62 -1.62 -53.64
C PRO A 81 -1.18 -1.11 -53.48
N SER A 82 -0.49 -0.98 -54.61
CA SER A 82 0.89 -0.50 -54.66
C SER A 82 1.11 0.75 -53.82
N THR A 83 2.18 0.73 -53.06
CA THR A 83 2.59 1.59 -51.94
C THR A 83 2.97 3.03 -52.30
N GLU A 84 2.17 3.70 -53.14
CA GLU A 84 2.32 5.12 -53.44
C GLU A 84 1.06 5.89 -53.01
N ASP A 85 0.64 5.68 -51.77
CA ASP A 85 -0.45 6.42 -51.15
C ASP A 85 0.13 7.74 -50.57
N TYR A 86 0.34 8.74 -51.42
CA TYR A 86 0.81 10.10 -51.05
C TYR A 86 -0.26 10.93 -50.32
N SER A 87 -1.27 10.28 -49.73
CA SER A 87 -2.39 10.94 -49.06
C SER A 87 -2.02 11.56 -47.71
N ILE A 88 -0.87 11.18 -47.13
CA ILE A 88 -0.38 11.71 -45.85
C ILE A 88 1.08 12.12 -46.01
N ILE A 89 1.38 13.40 -45.77
CA ILE A 89 2.74 13.94 -45.75
C ILE A 89 3.11 14.28 -44.30
N GLU A 90 4.14 13.63 -43.77
CA GLU A 90 4.71 13.96 -42.46
C GLU A 90 5.68 15.14 -42.60
N LEU A 91 5.32 16.29 -42.03
CA LEU A 91 6.22 17.44 -41.96
C LEU A 91 7.20 17.26 -40.79
N ARG A 92 8.50 17.20 -41.08
CA ARG A 92 9.56 17.14 -40.05
C ARG A 92 10.26 18.49 -39.96
N GLY A 93 10.28 19.11 -38.78
CA GLY A 93 10.94 20.41 -38.57
C GLY A 93 10.51 21.10 -37.29
N ALA A 94 11.00 22.34 -37.09
CA ALA A 94 10.50 23.20 -36.01
C ALA A 94 9.04 23.58 -36.28
N ALA A 95 8.24 23.66 -35.21
CA ALA A 95 6.85 24.08 -35.29
C ALA A 95 6.76 25.44 -35.99
N LEU A 96 5.97 25.52 -37.05
CA LEU A 96 5.69 26.76 -37.77
C LEU A 96 4.54 27.45 -37.04
N GLU A 97 4.80 28.58 -36.40
CA GLU A 97 3.81 29.33 -35.59
C GLU A 97 2.52 29.71 -36.36
N TRP A 98 2.57 29.71 -37.69
CA TRP A 98 1.45 30.03 -38.57
C TRP A 98 0.65 28.82 -39.05
N LEU A 99 1.11 27.60 -38.79
CA LEU A 99 0.40 26.36 -39.10
C LEU A 99 -0.36 25.87 -37.87
N GLY A 100 -1.61 26.34 -37.73
CA GLY A 100 -2.54 25.85 -36.72
C GLY A 100 -3.37 24.65 -37.23
N PRO A 101 -3.97 23.86 -36.33
CA PRO A 101 -4.92 22.81 -36.71
C PRO A 101 -6.02 23.34 -37.63
N GLY A 102 -6.28 22.65 -38.75
CA GLY A 102 -7.26 23.04 -39.76
C GLY A 102 -6.75 24.03 -40.80
N CYS A 103 -5.52 24.53 -40.68
CA CYS A 103 -4.87 25.31 -41.74
C CYS A 103 -4.58 24.41 -42.94
N ARG A 104 -4.75 24.96 -44.16
CA ARG A 104 -4.42 24.24 -45.40
C ARG A 104 -3.06 24.67 -45.92
N ILE A 105 -2.29 23.70 -46.40
CA ILE A 105 -1.02 23.92 -47.09
C ILE A 105 -1.07 23.26 -48.45
N THR A 106 -0.44 23.88 -49.44
CA THR A 106 -0.36 23.31 -50.78
C THR A 106 1.06 22.82 -51.03
N ILE A 107 1.22 21.52 -51.28
CA ILE A 107 2.51 20.89 -51.61
C ILE A 107 2.34 20.27 -53.00
N HIS A 108 3.18 20.69 -53.96
CA HIS A 108 3.11 20.22 -55.36
C HIS A 108 1.72 20.33 -56.01
N GLY A 109 0.96 21.39 -55.67
CA GLY A 109 -0.37 21.63 -56.24
C GLY A 109 -1.50 20.80 -55.60
N VAL A 110 -1.21 20.04 -54.53
CA VAL A 110 -2.20 19.31 -53.75
C VAL A 110 -2.41 20.02 -52.41
N GLU A 111 -3.66 20.31 -52.06
CA GLU A 111 -4.03 20.85 -50.74
C GLU A 111 -4.04 19.74 -49.68
N TYR A 112 -3.37 19.99 -48.58
CA TYR A 112 -3.35 19.18 -47.37
C TYR A 112 -3.89 20.01 -46.20
N GLU A 113 -4.68 19.39 -45.34
CA GLU A 113 -5.11 19.99 -44.07
C GLU A 113 -4.12 19.59 -42.97
N TYR A 114 -3.59 20.58 -42.27
CA TYR A 114 -2.70 20.37 -41.15
C TYR A 114 -3.47 19.90 -39.91
N ALA A 115 -3.08 18.73 -39.40
CA ALA A 115 -3.55 18.21 -38.12
C ALA A 115 -2.37 18.26 -37.14
N ASP A 116 -2.55 18.98 -36.04
CA ASP A 116 -1.53 19.13 -35.02
C ASP A 116 -1.37 17.81 -34.26
N SER A 117 -0.18 17.19 -34.36
CA SER A 117 0.13 15.91 -33.74
C SER A 117 0.51 16.01 -32.27
N ASP A 118 0.52 17.23 -31.71
CA ASP A 118 0.93 17.50 -30.33
C ASP A 118 -0.16 17.15 -29.29
N ALA A 119 -1.38 16.81 -29.72
CA ALA A 119 -2.35 16.17 -28.86
C ALA A 119 -2.10 14.65 -28.87
N ASP A 120 -2.04 14.06 -27.67
CA ASP A 120 -2.02 12.64 -27.33
C ASP A 120 -2.62 11.70 -28.42
N ASP A 121 -2.23 10.42 -28.41
CA ASP A 121 -2.69 9.25 -29.24
C ASP A 121 -4.21 9.16 -29.58
N ASP A 122 -5.01 10.09 -29.09
CA ASP A 122 -6.41 10.37 -29.38
C ASP A 122 -6.62 11.15 -30.71
N SER A 123 -5.65 11.91 -31.24
CA SER A 123 -5.81 12.58 -32.55
C SER A 123 -5.89 11.59 -33.74
N ILE A 124 -5.29 10.40 -33.58
CA ILE A 124 -5.43 9.27 -34.51
C ILE A 124 -6.84 8.67 -34.49
N ASP A 125 -7.59 8.81 -33.39
CA ASP A 125 -8.95 8.26 -33.29
C ASP A 125 -9.99 9.05 -34.11
N ASP A 126 -9.68 10.29 -34.49
CA ASP A 126 -10.55 11.18 -35.26
C ASP A 126 -10.22 11.26 -36.76
N ALA A 127 -9.08 10.72 -37.20
CA ALA A 127 -8.76 10.63 -38.62
C ALA A 127 -9.79 9.76 -39.38
N VAL A 128 -10.36 10.29 -40.45
CA VAL A 128 -11.36 9.59 -41.27
C VAL A 128 -10.64 8.64 -42.23
N GLY A 129 -10.67 7.33 -41.99
CA GLY A 129 -10.05 6.35 -42.90
C GLY A 129 -9.89 4.92 -42.37
N PRO A 130 -9.34 4.00 -43.18
CA PRO A 130 -9.12 2.59 -42.81
C PRO A 130 -8.24 2.43 -41.57
N GLY A 131 -7.27 3.33 -41.39
CA GLY A 131 -6.39 3.37 -40.22
C GLY A 131 -7.15 3.47 -38.89
N ARG A 132 -8.26 4.24 -38.84
CA ARG A 132 -9.13 4.36 -37.67
C ARG A 132 -9.80 3.06 -37.29
N MET A 133 -10.28 2.30 -38.28
CA MET A 133 -10.90 1.00 -38.02
C MET A 133 -9.89 0.01 -37.44
N PHE A 134 -8.65 0.03 -37.95
CA PHE A 134 -7.57 -0.79 -37.43
C PHE A 134 -7.14 -0.34 -36.02
N GLY A 135 -6.96 0.96 -35.78
CA GLY A 135 -6.67 1.51 -34.45
C GLY A 135 -7.74 1.15 -33.41
N LYS A 136 -9.02 1.30 -33.76
CA LYS A 136 -10.14 0.86 -32.89
C LYS A 136 -10.14 -0.64 -32.65
N LEU A 137 -9.81 -1.46 -33.65
CA LEU A 137 -9.71 -2.91 -33.48
C LEU A 137 -8.54 -3.25 -32.54
N VAL A 138 -7.36 -2.65 -32.74
CA VAL A 138 -6.19 -2.85 -31.89
C VAL A 138 -6.49 -2.40 -30.47
N LYS A 139 -7.06 -1.21 -30.24
CA LYS A 139 -7.48 -0.74 -28.89
C LYS A 139 -8.48 -1.71 -28.24
N ARG A 140 -9.47 -2.20 -28.99
CA ARG A 140 -10.47 -3.17 -28.50
C ARG A 140 -9.89 -4.55 -28.17
N VAL A 141 -8.85 -4.98 -28.87
CA VAL A 141 -8.17 -6.27 -28.63
C VAL A 141 -7.10 -6.14 -27.54
N ALA A 142 -6.40 -5.00 -27.49
CA ALA A 142 -5.34 -4.72 -26.53
C ALA A 142 -5.88 -4.67 -25.10
N ALA A 143 -6.97 -3.93 -24.84
CA ALA A 143 -7.47 -3.77 -23.48
C ALA A 143 -7.83 -5.12 -22.78
N PRO A 144 -8.56 -6.07 -23.41
CA PRO A 144 -8.79 -7.40 -22.86
C PRO A 144 -7.50 -8.22 -22.67
N LEU A 145 -6.57 -8.16 -23.64
CA LEU A 145 -5.30 -8.87 -23.54
C LEU A 145 -4.45 -8.35 -22.38
N GLU A 146 -4.42 -7.04 -22.18
CA GLU A 146 -3.67 -6.41 -21.09
C GLU A 146 -4.27 -6.75 -19.72
N MET A 147 -5.61 -6.76 -19.62
CA MET A 147 -6.30 -7.23 -18.41
C MET A 147 -5.98 -8.72 -18.16
N PHE A 148 -5.98 -9.53 -19.21
CA PHE A 148 -5.61 -10.94 -19.13
C PHE A 148 -4.15 -11.14 -18.67
N PHE A 149 -3.20 -10.40 -19.25
CA PHE A 149 -1.79 -10.49 -18.84
C PHE A 149 -1.56 -10.00 -17.41
N SER A 150 -2.31 -9.00 -16.94
CA SER A 150 -2.28 -8.59 -15.53
C SER A 150 -2.71 -9.75 -14.63
N ILE A 151 -3.84 -10.41 -14.95
CA ILE A 151 -4.33 -11.57 -14.21
C ILE A 151 -3.31 -12.72 -14.25
N CYS A 152 -2.72 -13.01 -15.41
CA CYS A 152 -1.68 -14.02 -15.54
C CYS A 152 -0.45 -13.68 -14.68
N SER A 153 -0.03 -12.42 -14.63
CA SER A 153 1.08 -11.98 -13.77
C SER A 153 0.79 -12.26 -12.29
N ASP A 154 -0.43 -11.98 -11.84
CA ASP A 154 -0.86 -12.30 -10.47
C ASP A 154 -0.98 -13.82 -10.22
N LEU A 155 -1.49 -14.58 -11.18
CA LEU A 155 -1.55 -16.04 -11.10
C LEU A 155 -0.16 -16.68 -11.04
N LEU A 156 0.81 -16.12 -11.76
CA LEU A 156 2.22 -16.52 -11.73
C LEU A 156 2.96 -16.03 -10.47
N GLY A 157 2.31 -15.26 -9.60
CA GLY A 157 2.92 -14.79 -8.36
C GLY A 157 3.80 -13.54 -8.52
N ASN A 158 3.74 -12.88 -9.67
CA ASN A 158 4.59 -11.74 -10.02
C ASN A 158 3.86 -10.41 -10.03
N GLY A 159 2.53 -10.38 -10.07
CA GLY A 159 1.76 -9.15 -9.99
C GLY A 159 1.68 -8.58 -8.56
N PRO A 160 1.23 -7.32 -8.41
CA PRO A 160 1.23 -6.62 -7.13
C PRO A 160 0.32 -7.30 -6.09
N ASP A 161 -0.83 -7.85 -6.49
CA ASP A 161 -1.75 -8.54 -5.57
C ASP A 161 -1.09 -9.80 -5.01
N ALA A 162 -0.41 -10.55 -5.87
CA ALA A 162 0.26 -11.77 -5.46
C ALA A 162 1.50 -11.51 -4.60
N ILE A 163 2.28 -10.46 -4.92
CA ILE A 163 3.42 -10.04 -4.11
C ILE A 163 2.96 -9.61 -2.72
N PHE A 164 1.95 -8.74 -2.64
CA PHE A 164 1.43 -8.29 -1.35
C PHE A 164 0.83 -9.45 -0.56
N THR A 165 0.09 -10.35 -1.20
CA THR A 165 -0.44 -11.55 -0.53
C THR A 165 0.68 -12.43 0.01
N ARG A 166 1.76 -12.65 -0.76
CA ARG A 166 2.92 -13.43 -0.31
C ARG A 166 3.61 -12.78 0.88
N LEU A 167 3.75 -11.45 0.86
CA LEU A 167 4.27 -10.66 1.97
C LEU A 167 3.42 -10.87 3.22
N MET A 168 2.10 -10.71 3.12
CA MET A 168 1.18 -10.89 4.25
C MET A 168 1.18 -12.33 4.79
N ARG A 169 1.27 -13.35 3.94
CA ARG A 169 1.42 -14.76 4.39
C ARG A 169 2.69 -15.00 5.20
N ARG A 170 3.79 -14.38 4.78
CA ARG A 170 5.07 -14.56 5.44
C ARG A 170 5.06 -13.95 6.84
N GLU A 171 4.41 -12.81 6.96
CA GLU A 171 4.33 -12.06 8.21
C GLU A 171 3.28 -12.64 9.17
N TYR A 172 2.23 -13.26 8.61
CA TYR A 172 1.11 -13.85 9.36
C TYR A 172 0.81 -15.28 8.85
N PRO A 173 1.67 -16.26 9.17
CA PRO A 173 1.53 -17.63 8.67
C PRO A 173 0.28 -18.35 9.20
N ASP A 174 -0.23 -17.92 10.35
CA ASP A 174 -1.37 -18.56 11.02
C ASP A 174 -2.72 -18.22 10.38
N GLU A 175 -2.77 -17.16 9.56
CA GLU A 175 -4.00 -16.71 8.93
C GLU A 175 -4.33 -17.54 7.68
N ARG A 176 -5.24 -18.50 7.85
CA ARG A 176 -5.61 -19.47 6.80
C ARG A 176 -6.24 -18.84 5.55
N ASP A 177 -6.78 -17.63 5.68
CA ASP A 177 -7.48 -16.93 4.61
C ASP A 177 -6.56 -16.45 3.48
N TYR A 178 -5.26 -16.39 3.74
CA TYR A 178 -4.30 -15.89 2.77
C TYR A 178 -3.96 -16.88 1.66
N ARG A 179 -4.46 -18.13 1.67
CA ARG A 179 -4.12 -19.21 0.71
C ARG A 179 -4.23 -18.88 -0.78
N ARG A 180 -4.98 -17.84 -1.16
CA ARG A 180 -5.07 -17.36 -2.55
C ARG A 180 -4.68 -15.89 -2.64
N SER A 181 -4.16 -15.46 -3.80
CA SER A 181 -3.94 -14.04 -4.08
C SER A 181 -5.24 -13.27 -3.83
N LYS A 182 -5.13 -12.15 -3.12
CA LYS A 182 -6.25 -11.28 -2.77
C LYS A 182 -6.01 -9.92 -3.40
N CYS A 183 -7.06 -9.37 -3.99
CA CYS A 183 -7.03 -8.06 -4.59
C CYS A 183 -7.12 -6.95 -3.54
N LEU A 184 -6.79 -5.73 -3.96
CA LEU A 184 -6.69 -4.57 -3.07
C LEU A 184 -8.00 -4.29 -2.31
N SER A 185 -9.15 -4.43 -2.96
CA SER A 185 -10.46 -4.21 -2.32
C SER A 185 -10.72 -5.19 -1.17
N TRP A 186 -10.28 -6.44 -1.31
CA TRP A 186 -10.37 -7.43 -0.24
C TRP A 186 -9.50 -7.04 0.95
N TRP A 187 -8.30 -6.52 0.71
CA TRP A 187 -7.41 -6.06 1.77
C TRP A 187 -7.94 -4.81 2.48
N ILE A 188 -8.49 -3.85 1.72
CA ILE A 188 -9.11 -2.64 2.29
C ILE A 188 -10.31 -3.01 3.16
N GLY A 189 -11.15 -3.96 2.72
CA GLY A 189 -12.31 -4.43 3.47
C GLY A 189 -11.99 -5.32 4.67
N ARG A 190 -10.74 -5.78 4.82
CA ARG A 190 -10.33 -6.59 5.97
C ARG A 190 -9.97 -5.67 7.14
N HIS A 191 -10.92 -5.46 8.04
CA HIS A 191 -10.85 -4.51 9.15
C HIS A 191 -9.79 -4.78 10.24
N ARG A 192 -9.05 -5.88 10.18
CA ARG A 192 -8.02 -6.21 11.18
C ARG A 192 -6.63 -6.12 10.58
N PRO A 193 -5.99 -4.94 10.58
CA PRO A 193 -4.54 -4.90 10.51
C PRO A 193 -4.04 -5.55 11.80
N HIS A 194 -3.51 -6.77 11.72
CA HIS A 194 -2.69 -7.28 12.81
C HIS A 194 -1.48 -6.36 12.91
N PRO A 195 -1.18 -5.77 14.08
CA PRO A 195 -0.17 -4.73 14.19
C PRO A 195 1.28 -5.26 14.30
N SER A 196 1.55 -6.49 13.88
CA SER A 196 2.80 -7.17 14.22
C SER A 196 3.51 -7.73 12.99
N LEU A 197 3.85 -6.86 12.02
CA LEU A 197 4.82 -7.21 10.98
C LEU A 197 6.17 -7.46 11.68
N ARG A 198 6.52 -8.74 11.83
CA ARG A 198 7.57 -9.19 12.76
C ARG A 198 8.97 -8.95 12.25
N ARG A 199 9.12 -8.62 10.97
CA ARG A 199 10.20 -7.82 10.39
C ARG A 199 10.03 -7.89 8.87
N PRO A 200 9.83 -6.75 8.20
CA PRO A 200 9.64 -6.73 6.77
C PRO A 200 10.85 -7.36 6.05
N GLY A 201 10.62 -8.47 5.34
CA GLY A 201 11.61 -9.03 4.43
C GLY A 201 11.87 -8.04 3.28
N ASN A 202 13.08 -7.45 3.20
CA ASN A 202 13.39 -6.35 2.28
C ASN A 202 13.06 -6.61 0.79
N GLN A 203 13.07 -7.86 0.32
CA GLN A 203 12.93 -8.16 -1.11
C GLN A 203 11.54 -7.89 -1.69
N ASP A 204 10.45 -8.27 -1.01
CA ASP A 204 9.09 -8.10 -1.55
C ASP A 204 8.64 -6.63 -1.53
N HIS A 205 9.08 -5.86 -0.53
CA HIS A 205 8.88 -4.40 -0.47
C HIS A 205 9.52 -3.71 -1.67
N GLY A 206 10.78 -4.07 -1.98
CA GLY A 206 11.50 -3.55 -3.13
C GLY A 206 10.79 -3.83 -4.45
N ARG A 207 10.16 -5.02 -4.59
CA ARG A 207 9.38 -5.35 -5.79
C ARG A 207 8.14 -4.46 -5.94
N LEU A 208 7.39 -4.21 -4.87
CA LEU A 208 6.23 -3.29 -4.94
C LEU A 208 6.66 -1.86 -5.28
N VAL A 209 7.78 -1.39 -4.73
CA VAL A 209 8.38 -0.10 -5.08
C VAL A 209 8.76 -0.07 -6.57
N GLN A 210 9.38 -1.14 -7.09
CA GLN A 210 9.68 -1.26 -8.51
C GLN A 210 8.42 -1.20 -9.37
N PHE A 211 7.35 -1.91 -8.99
CA PHE A 211 6.06 -1.81 -9.68
C PHE A 211 5.54 -0.38 -9.68
N ALA A 212 5.58 0.36 -8.58
CA ALA A 212 5.08 1.72 -8.52
C ALA A 212 5.89 2.70 -9.42
N ILE A 213 7.20 2.50 -9.53
CA ILE A 213 8.11 3.41 -10.26
C ILE A 213 8.27 3.04 -11.74
N ASP A 214 8.29 1.76 -12.08
CA ASP A 214 8.60 1.28 -13.43
C ASP A 214 7.49 1.63 -14.43
N ARG A 215 7.81 2.59 -15.31
CA ARG A 215 6.89 3.13 -16.32
C ARG A 215 6.49 2.13 -17.40
N ARG A 216 7.16 0.98 -17.49
CA ARG A 216 6.76 -0.12 -18.40
C ARG A 216 5.42 -0.73 -17.99
N TYR A 217 5.04 -0.62 -16.72
CA TYR A 217 3.73 -1.03 -16.26
C TYR A 217 2.69 0.07 -16.48
N LYS A 218 1.46 -0.36 -16.77
CA LYS A 218 0.31 0.54 -16.84
C LYS A 218 0.11 1.31 -15.55
N PHE A 219 -0.34 2.55 -15.67
CA PHE A 219 -0.59 3.42 -14.51
C PHE A 219 -1.50 2.77 -13.46
N SER A 220 -2.54 2.03 -13.86
CA SER A 220 -3.42 1.31 -12.94
C SER A 220 -2.71 0.25 -12.08
N VAL A 221 -1.80 -0.53 -12.68
CA VAL A 221 -1.00 -1.55 -11.96
C VAL A 221 -0.05 -0.87 -10.97
N ARG A 222 0.59 0.21 -11.40
CA ARG A 222 1.51 1.01 -10.58
C ARG A 222 0.78 1.66 -9.40
N LEU A 223 -0.43 2.14 -9.64
CA LEU A 223 -1.32 2.69 -8.64
C LEU A 223 -1.74 1.64 -7.62
N THR A 224 -2.14 0.44 -8.06
CA THR A 224 -2.44 -0.69 -7.16
C THR A 224 -1.24 -1.01 -6.27
N ALA A 225 -0.02 -1.09 -6.84
CA ALA A 225 1.20 -1.30 -6.07
C ALA A 225 1.42 -0.19 -5.03
N ALA A 226 1.20 1.08 -5.42
CA ALA A 226 1.34 2.22 -4.51
C ALA A 226 0.32 2.19 -3.35
N TYR A 227 -0.92 1.76 -3.58
CA TYR A 227 -1.87 1.53 -2.49
C TYR A 227 -1.44 0.38 -1.58
N TYR A 228 -0.81 -0.67 -2.10
CA TYR A 228 -0.19 -1.68 -1.25
C TYR A 228 0.95 -1.11 -0.41
N LEU A 229 1.77 -0.20 -0.95
CA LEU A 229 2.78 0.50 -0.16
C LEU A 229 2.14 1.32 0.98
N LEU A 230 0.98 1.95 0.75
CA LEU A 230 0.22 2.61 1.82
C LEU A 230 -0.27 1.64 2.89
N LEU A 231 -0.81 0.48 2.49
CA LEU A 231 -1.23 -0.57 3.42
C LEU A 231 -0.03 -1.13 4.21
N LEU A 232 1.13 -1.29 3.57
CA LEU A 232 2.36 -1.67 4.26
C LEU A 232 2.81 -0.60 5.24
N LEU A 233 2.79 0.68 4.85
CA LEU A 233 3.14 1.79 5.72
C LEU A 233 2.25 1.87 6.96
N ARG A 234 0.98 1.51 6.79
CA ARG A 234 0.00 1.41 7.86
C ARG A 234 0.27 0.24 8.80
N CYS A 235 0.74 -0.90 8.27
CA CYS A 235 1.06 -2.09 9.06
C CYS A 235 2.51 -2.11 9.60
N ALA A 236 3.37 -1.22 9.12
CA ALA A 236 4.78 -1.20 9.43
C ALA A 236 5.02 -0.81 10.90
N TYR A 237 5.92 -1.54 11.55
CA TYR A 237 6.40 -1.17 12.87
C TYR A 237 7.24 0.11 12.79
N LEU A 238 7.18 0.95 13.81
CA LEU A 238 7.81 2.28 13.78
C LEU A 238 9.33 2.22 13.61
N ASP A 239 9.98 1.24 14.24
CA ASP A 239 11.41 1.01 14.07
C ASP A 239 11.80 0.77 12.60
N SER A 240 10.88 0.21 11.80
CA SER A 240 11.08 -0.05 10.37
C SER A 240 10.65 1.12 9.48
N LEU A 241 9.82 2.04 9.98
CA LEU A 241 9.32 3.19 9.21
C LEU A 241 10.48 4.07 8.76
N SER A 242 11.47 4.33 9.61
CA SER A 242 12.64 5.15 9.26
C SER A 242 13.40 4.63 8.01
N THR A 243 13.43 3.31 7.84
CA THR A 243 14.14 2.64 6.74
C THR A 243 13.27 2.55 5.49
N ILE A 244 11.97 2.26 5.64
CA ILE A 244 11.05 1.96 4.54
C ILE A 244 10.42 3.23 3.96
N LEU A 245 10.10 4.21 4.83
CA LEU A 245 9.39 5.41 4.45
C LEU A 245 10.13 6.23 3.37
N PRO A 246 11.46 6.39 3.36
CA PRO A 246 12.15 7.07 2.26
C PRO A 246 11.92 6.40 0.90
N LEU A 247 11.97 5.06 0.85
CA LEU A 247 11.76 4.28 -0.38
C LEU A 247 10.33 4.40 -0.88
N PHE A 248 9.36 4.33 0.04
CA PHE A 248 7.95 4.44 -0.32
C PHE A 248 7.64 5.87 -0.75
N HIS A 249 8.15 6.86 -0.03
CA HIS A 249 7.92 8.27 -0.32
C HIS A 249 8.34 8.65 -1.74
N ASP A 250 9.53 8.22 -2.20
CA ASP A 250 9.98 8.50 -3.57
C ASP A 250 9.05 7.85 -4.61
N ALA A 251 8.66 6.59 -4.40
CA ALA A 251 7.72 5.89 -5.28
C ALA A 251 6.36 6.60 -5.37
N LEU A 252 5.81 6.97 -4.22
CA LEU A 252 4.53 7.66 -4.11
C LEU A 252 4.59 9.07 -4.73
N LEU A 253 5.66 9.82 -4.48
CA LEU A 253 5.86 11.16 -5.04
C LEU A 253 5.91 11.12 -6.56
N ARG A 254 6.69 10.20 -7.15
CA ARG A 254 6.78 10.03 -8.61
C ARG A 254 5.43 9.68 -9.22
N LEU A 255 4.67 8.79 -8.57
CA LEU A 255 3.35 8.41 -9.05
C LEU A 255 2.35 9.57 -8.96
N CYS A 256 2.37 10.35 -7.87
CA CYS A 256 1.56 11.56 -7.74
C CYS A 256 1.88 12.59 -8.83
N GLN A 257 3.16 12.86 -9.08
CA GLN A 257 3.59 13.77 -10.14
C GLN A 257 3.13 13.30 -11.52
N GLU A 258 3.23 12.00 -11.80
CA GLU A 258 2.75 11.44 -13.06
C GLU A 258 1.22 11.50 -13.19
N GLY A 259 0.49 11.19 -12.12
CA GLY A 259 -0.97 11.33 -12.10
C GLY A 259 -1.41 12.76 -12.34
N SER A 260 -0.70 13.75 -11.78
CA SER A 260 -0.91 15.17 -12.07
C SER A 260 -0.65 15.52 -13.54
N ARG A 261 0.41 15.00 -14.16
CA ARG A 261 0.69 15.22 -15.60
C ARG A 261 -0.36 14.61 -16.52
N ARG A 262 -0.93 13.46 -16.14
CA ARG A 262 -2.01 12.79 -16.88
C ARG A 262 -3.39 13.40 -16.61
N SER A 263 -3.46 14.57 -15.97
CA SER A 263 -4.71 15.23 -15.60
C SER A 263 -5.67 14.31 -14.83
N ILE A 264 -5.13 13.36 -14.05
CA ILE A 264 -5.91 12.51 -13.14
C ILE A 264 -6.24 13.38 -11.92
N HIS A 265 -7.19 14.29 -12.12
CA HIS A 265 -7.66 15.23 -11.10
C HIS A 265 -8.63 14.60 -10.11
N SER A 266 -8.79 13.27 -10.16
CA SER A 266 -9.57 12.56 -9.15
C SER A 266 -8.87 12.71 -7.80
N ARG A 267 -9.31 13.74 -7.06
CA ARG A 267 -8.99 13.97 -5.66
C ARG A 267 -9.27 12.74 -4.81
N LEU A 268 -10.07 11.79 -5.28
CA LEU A 268 -10.35 10.56 -4.55
C LEU A 268 -9.21 9.55 -4.68
N ILE A 269 -8.59 9.46 -5.86
CA ILE A 269 -7.59 8.43 -6.18
C ILE A 269 -6.20 8.84 -5.65
N LEU A 270 -5.73 10.05 -5.97
CA LEU A 270 -4.35 10.42 -5.65
C LEU A 270 -4.18 11.01 -4.24
N ARG A 271 -5.26 11.53 -3.63
CA ARG A 271 -5.17 12.21 -2.33
C ARG A 271 -4.57 11.37 -1.22
N PRO A 272 -4.95 10.08 -1.01
CA PRO A 272 -4.32 9.28 0.06
C PRO A 272 -2.79 9.18 -0.10
N LEU A 273 -2.32 9.10 -1.34
CA LEU A 273 -0.90 9.06 -1.67
C LEU A 273 -0.23 10.42 -1.43
N GLN A 274 -0.88 11.50 -1.87
CA GLN A 274 -0.41 12.88 -1.69
C GLN A 274 -0.33 13.28 -0.22
N GLU A 275 -1.25 12.82 0.62
CA GLU A 275 -1.20 13.06 2.06
C GLU A 275 0.06 12.42 2.67
N VAL A 276 0.34 11.15 2.38
CA VAL A 276 1.57 10.50 2.87
C VAL A 276 2.83 11.21 2.37
N VAL A 277 2.82 11.68 1.12
CA VAL A 277 3.93 12.44 0.54
C VAL A 277 4.13 13.77 1.27
N THR A 278 3.05 14.49 1.56
CA THR A 278 3.05 15.79 2.24
C THR A 278 3.49 15.65 3.70
N PHE A 279 2.99 14.65 4.41
CA PHE A 279 3.26 14.44 5.85
C PHE A 279 4.49 13.56 6.12
N LYS A 280 5.37 13.36 5.14
CA LYS A 280 6.59 12.54 5.28
C LYS A 280 7.42 12.90 6.51
N ARG A 281 7.70 14.21 6.70
CA ARG A 281 8.54 14.67 7.81
C ARG A 281 7.93 14.33 9.15
N ASP A 282 6.62 14.50 9.26
CA ASP A 282 5.88 14.18 10.48
C ASP A 282 5.93 12.68 10.73
N LEU A 283 5.70 11.84 9.71
CA LEU A 283 5.83 10.38 9.81
C LEU A 283 7.24 9.90 10.20
N ILE A 284 8.30 10.51 9.66
CA ILE A 284 9.70 10.22 10.06
C ILE A 284 9.91 10.61 11.52
N HIS A 285 9.45 11.81 11.91
CA HIS A 285 9.58 12.28 13.27
C HIS A 285 8.86 11.31 14.22
N PHE A 286 7.64 10.89 13.93
CA PHE A 286 6.92 9.89 14.73
C PHE A 286 7.64 8.55 14.82
N GLY A 287 8.23 8.08 13.72
CA GLY A 287 9.01 6.84 13.71
C GLY A 287 10.31 6.90 14.51
N SER A 288 10.80 8.10 14.83
CA SER A 288 12.06 8.31 15.58
C SER A 288 11.85 8.74 17.03
N CYS A 289 10.62 9.11 17.42
CA CYS A 289 10.33 9.55 18.78
C CYS A 289 10.25 8.38 19.77
N LYS A 290 10.75 8.62 20.99
CA LYS A 290 10.61 7.67 22.09
C LYS A 290 9.15 7.57 22.50
N GLU A 291 8.75 6.45 23.09
CA GLU A 291 7.35 6.23 23.49
C GLU A 291 6.84 7.24 24.53
N GLU A 292 7.75 7.77 25.34
CA GLU A 292 7.51 8.81 26.34
C GLU A 292 7.14 10.16 25.71
N GLU A 293 7.70 10.49 24.54
CA GLU A 293 7.57 11.78 23.86
C GLU A 293 6.27 11.90 23.05
N ILE A 294 5.65 10.77 22.69
CA ILE A 294 4.47 10.72 21.82
C ILE A 294 3.30 11.59 22.30
N PRO A 295 2.87 11.54 23.59
CA PRO A 295 1.72 12.33 24.02
C PRO A 295 1.98 13.83 23.88
N ALA A 296 3.19 14.29 24.22
CA ALA A 296 3.58 15.69 24.06
C ALA A 296 3.54 16.12 22.59
N ILE A 297 4.06 15.30 21.68
CA ILE A 297 4.03 15.60 20.24
C ILE A 297 2.61 15.63 19.71
N ILE A 298 1.73 14.73 20.14
CA ILE A 298 0.32 14.72 19.73
C ILE A 298 -0.39 15.97 20.24
N MET A 299 -0.19 16.35 21.51
CA MET A 299 -0.81 17.56 22.07
C MET A 299 -0.25 18.85 21.45
N CYS A 300 1.03 18.86 21.05
CA CYS A 300 1.65 20.01 20.41
C CYS A 300 1.47 20.06 18.89
N ALA A 301 1.02 18.98 18.24
CA ALA A 301 0.91 18.91 16.78
C ALA A 301 0.00 19.98 16.16
N PRO A 302 -1.15 20.36 16.76
CA PRO A 302 -1.94 21.50 16.29
C PRO A 302 -1.18 22.83 16.39
N ALA A 303 -0.45 23.05 17.49
CA ALA A 303 0.32 24.28 17.74
C ALA A 303 1.59 24.38 16.86
N LEU A 304 2.27 23.26 16.59
CA LEU A 304 3.44 23.19 15.71
C LEU A 304 3.11 23.50 14.25
N ARG A 305 1.88 23.22 13.80
CA ARG A 305 1.41 23.61 12.45
C ARG A 305 1.16 25.10 12.34
N ALA A 306 0.55 25.71 13.36
CA ALA A 306 0.39 27.17 13.43
C ALA A 306 1.74 27.88 13.40
N TYR A 307 2.76 27.32 14.04
CA TYR A 307 4.12 27.85 14.02
C TYR A 307 4.84 27.68 12.67
N ARG A 308 4.76 26.51 12.01
CA ARG A 308 5.43 26.27 10.71
C ARG A 308 4.93 27.16 9.57
N HIS A 309 3.67 27.59 9.62
CA HIS A 309 3.11 28.50 8.62
C HIS A 309 3.53 29.97 8.84
N ALA A 310 4.01 30.32 10.03
CA ALA A 310 4.48 31.68 10.32
C ALA A 310 5.86 31.99 9.71
N ASP A 311 6.71 30.97 9.48
CA ASP A 311 8.08 31.16 9.00
C ASP A 311 8.23 31.19 7.47
N SER A 312 7.18 30.90 6.69
CA SER A 312 7.21 31.01 5.22
C SER A 312 6.55 32.32 4.76
N LEU A 313 7.26 33.44 4.89
CA LEU A 313 6.70 34.79 4.66
C LEU A 313 6.31 35.14 3.21
N GLU A 314 6.54 34.28 2.22
CA GLU A 314 6.36 34.64 0.80
C GLU A 314 5.31 33.83 0.01
N CYS A 315 4.46 33.01 0.64
CA CYS A 315 3.42 32.25 -0.10
C CYS A 315 2.03 32.22 0.55
N VAL A 316 1.62 33.31 1.21
CA VAL A 316 0.42 33.31 2.08
C VAL A 316 -0.83 33.93 1.46
N GLN A 317 -0.79 34.55 0.27
CA GLN A 317 -1.96 35.29 -0.21
C GLN A 317 -2.97 34.52 -1.09
N SER A 318 -2.76 33.25 -1.46
CA SER A 318 -3.72 32.52 -2.32
C SER A 318 -4.33 31.23 -1.74
N TYR A 319 -4.01 30.82 -0.52
CA TYR A 319 -4.55 29.58 0.08
C TYR A 319 -5.33 29.81 1.39
N ARG A 320 -6.02 30.95 1.49
CA ARG A 320 -6.82 31.31 2.67
C ARG A 320 -8.22 30.68 2.59
N GLY A 321 -8.29 29.37 2.75
CA GLY A 321 -9.56 28.67 2.85
C GLY A 321 -9.41 27.16 3.00
N SER A 322 -9.77 26.63 4.18
CA SER A 322 -10.17 25.24 4.44
C SER A 322 -9.12 24.16 4.80
N SER A 323 -7.81 24.37 4.70
CA SER A 323 -6.85 23.26 4.92
C SER A 323 -6.21 23.16 6.32
N GLU A 324 -6.31 24.18 7.16
CA GLU A 324 -5.46 24.30 8.37
C GLU A 324 -5.70 23.23 9.46
N ASN A 325 -6.86 22.56 9.45
CA ASN A 325 -7.23 21.57 10.47
C ASN A 325 -7.18 20.10 10.01
N MET A 326 -6.73 19.80 8.79
CA MET A 326 -6.70 18.42 8.29
C MET A 326 -5.40 17.74 8.70
N THR A 327 -5.36 17.14 9.89
CA THR A 327 -4.37 16.09 10.19
C THR A 327 -4.64 14.94 9.25
N SER A 328 -3.62 14.46 8.50
CA SER A 328 -3.86 13.33 7.58
C SER A 328 -4.43 12.15 8.35
N MET A 329 -5.43 11.50 7.75
CA MET A 329 -6.05 10.31 8.32
C MET A 329 -5.03 9.22 8.64
N LEU A 330 -3.93 9.13 7.88
CA LEU A 330 -2.88 8.14 8.13
C LEU A 330 -2.03 8.51 9.36
N VAL A 331 -1.81 9.80 9.58
CA VAL A 331 -1.17 10.31 10.80
C VAL A 331 -2.08 10.09 12.00
N GLN A 332 -3.37 10.42 11.88
CA GLN A 332 -4.37 10.16 12.93
C GLN A 332 -4.48 8.67 13.25
N HIS A 333 -4.45 7.79 12.24
CA HIS A 333 -4.46 6.34 12.43
C HIS A 333 -3.22 5.84 13.18
N HIS A 334 -2.04 6.35 12.83
CA HIS A 334 -0.81 6.04 13.57
C HIS A 334 -0.86 6.57 15.01
N TRP A 335 -1.49 7.74 15.24
CA TRP A 335 -1.70 8.28 16.58
C TRP A 335 -2.61 7.39 17.43
N THR A 336 -3.80 7.05 16.94
CA THR A 336 -4.75 6.20 17.68
C THR A 336 -4.15 4.84 18.00
N PHE A 337 -3.45 4.25 17.03
CA PHE A 337 -2.76 2.98 17.23
C PHE A 337 -1.67 3.05 18.31
N ARG A 338 -0.84 4.10 18.33
CA ARG A 338 0.20 4.27 19.36
C ARG A 338 -0.37 4.50 20.75
N LEU A 339 -1.43 5.29 20.85
CA LEU A 339 -2.11 5.55 22.12
C LEU A 339 -2.76 4.28 22.67
N TYR A 340 -3.31 3.44 21.78
CA TYR A 340 -3.84 2.13 22.17
C TYR A 340 -2.75 1.26 22.80
N LEU A 341 -1.59 1.13 22.15
CA LEU A 341 -0.47 0.37 22.73
C LEU A 341 -0.03 0.94 24.07
N LYS A 342 0.00 2.28 24.21
CA LYS A 342 0.39 2.94 25.46
C LYS A 342 -0.66 2.75 26.57
N CYS A 343 -1.95 2.63 26.25
CA CYS A 343 -3.00 2.33 27.24
C CYS A 343 -2.75 1.01 27.98
N LEU A 344 -2.10 0.04 27.34
CA LEU A 344 -1.73 -1.23 27.97
C LEU A 344 -0.69 -1.05 29.09
N ASN A 345 0.09 0.04 29.05
CA ASN A 345 1.21 0.31 29.96
C ASN A 345 0.98 1.52 30.89
N ILE A 346 -0.26 1.98 31.08
CA ILE A 346 -0.56 3.07 32.02
C ILE A 346 -0.43 2.55 33.45
N HIS A 347 0.47 3.17 34.22
CA HIS A 347 0.72 2.79 35.61
C HIS A 347 0.34 3.89 36.61
N THR A 348 0.32 5.15 36.16
CA THR A 348 0.09 6.32 37.01
C THR A 348 -1.16 7.10 36.61
N ARG A 349 -1.70 7.88 37.56
CA ARG A 349 -2.87 8.74 37.34
C ARG A 349 -2.59 9.87 36.34
N SER A 350 -1.40 10.46 36.38
CA SER A 350 -1.01 11.53 35.45
C SER A 350 -0.92 11.02 34.01
N GLU A 351 -0.37 9.81 33.80
CA GLU A 351 -0.35 9.15 32.48
C GLU A 351 -1.77 8.90 31.95
N PHE A 352 -2.70 8.49 32.82
CA PHE A 352 -4.09 8.32 32.47
C PHE A 352 -4.76 9.64 32.07
N GLU A 353 -4.59 10.69 32.86
CA GLU A 353 -5.18 12.00 32.58
C GLU A 353 -4.67 12.57 31.25
N ALA A 354 -3.36 12.46 30.98
CA ALA A 354 -2.77 12.82 29.70
C ALA A 354 -3.35 12.00 28.54
N MET A 355 -3.50 10.68 28.72
CA MET A 355 -4.10 9.80 27.71
C MET A 355 -5.54 10.19 27.40
N ASN A 356 -6.34 10.49 28.43
CA ASN A 356 -7.73 10.87 28.27
C ASN A 356 -7.87 12.20 27.52
N GLN A 357 -7.01 13.19 27.79
CA GLN A 357 -6.98 14.46 27.04
C GLN A 357 -6.64 14.24 25.55
N VAL A 358 -5.69 13.35 25.26
CA VAL A 358 -5.34 13.02 23.88
C VAL A 358 -6.49 12.28 23.17
N ALA A 359 -7.13 11.32 23.84
CA ALA A 359 -8.28 10.60 23.29
C ALA A 359 -9.43 11.57 22.96
N GLN A 360 -9.76 12.50 23.86
CA GLN A 360 -10.75 13.54 23.61
C GLN A 360 -10.35 14.42 22.42
N THR A 361 -9.10 14.83 22.31
CA THR A 361 -8.61 15.63 21.17
C THR A 361 -8.80 14.90 19.84
N ILE A 362 -8.55 13.59 19.80
CA ILE A 362 -8.75 12.77 18.62
C ILE A 362 -10.24 12.61 18.29
N SER A 363 -11.09 12.40 19.30
CA SER A 363 -12.53 12.21 19.13
C SER A 363 -13.19 13.43 18.48
N PHE A 364 -12.80 14.63 18.90
CA PHE A 364 -13.22 15.89 18.27
C PHE A 364 -12.83 15.95 16.78
N GLY A 365 -11.68 15.38 16.42
CA GLY A 365 -11.22 15.29 15.04
C GLY A 365 -11.92 14.21 14.19
N LEU A 366 -12.49 13.19 14.82
CA LEU A 366 -13.15 12.04 14.18
C LEU A 366 -14.67 12.18 14.06
N HIS A 367 -15.27 13.29 14.50
CA HIS A 367 -16.72 13.48 14.45
C HIS A 367 -17.34 13.16 13.08
N PRO A 368 -18.58 12.62 13.05
CA PRO A 368 -19.15 11.97 11.87
C PRO A 368 -19.18 12.93 10.69
N ARG A 369 -18.24 12.74 9.76
CA ARG A 369 -18.31 13.39 8.46
C ARG A 369 -19.24 12.57 7.60
N LEU A 370 -20.00 13.27 6.75
CA LEU A 370 -20.89 12.68 5.75
C LEU A 370 -20.25 11.44 5.09
N PRO A 371 -21.05 10.39 4.78
CA PRO A 371 -20.56 9.18 4.16
C PRO A 371 -19.66 9.52 2.97
N ASP A 372 -18.40 9.10 3.10
CA ASP A 372 -17.37 9.48 2.13
C ASP A 372 -17.56 8.64 0.86
N PRO A 373 -17.70 9.25 -0.33
CA PRO A 373 -17.79 8.50 -1.57
C PRO A 373 -16.50 7.74 -1.90
N ASN A 374 -15.41 7.94 -1.17
CA ASN A 374 -14.11 7.32 -1.42
C ASN A 374 -13.89 6.00 -0.65
N PRO A 375 -13.89 4.82 -1.29
CA PRO A 375 -13.73 3.54 -0.60
C PRO A 375 -12.45 3.39 0.25
N PRO A 376 -11.24 3.79 -0.22
CA PRO A 376 -10.04 3.74 0.62
C PRO A 376 -10.05 4.76 1.77
N GLU A 377 -10.61 5.97 1.60
CA GLU A 377 -10.72 6.93 2.71
C GLU A 377 -11.73 6.45 3.74
N SER A 378 -12.88 5.94 3.29
CA SER A 378 -13.89 5.27 4.12
C SER A 378 -13.31 4.06 4.86
N GLY A 379 -12.51 3.23 4.20
CA GLY A 379 -11.81 2.11 4.84
C GLY A 379 -10.78 2.56 5.89
N LEU A 380 -10.05 3.65 5.64
CA LEU A 380 -9.12 4.22 6.63
C LEU A 380 -9.87 4.83 7.83
N LYS A 381 -10.97 5.56 7.58
CA LYS A 381 -11.84 6.12 8.61
C LYS A 381 -12.46 5.03 9.47
N SER A 382 -13.10 4.05 8.85
CA SER A 382 -13.71 2.92 9.55
C SER A 382 -12.72 2.21 10.45
N VAL A 383 -11.46 2.03 10.01
CA VAL A 383 -10.49 1.38 10.89
C VAL A 383 -9.92 2.34 11.95
N ALA A 384 -9.76 3.63 11.66
CA ALA A 384 -9.43 4.61 12.69
C ALA A 384 -10.52 4.67 13.78
N GLU A 385 -11.80 4.59 13.41
CA GLU A 385 -12.95 4.47 14.32
C GLU A 385 -12.88 3.19 15.15
N ILE A 386 -12.66 2.02 14.54
CA ILE A 386 -12.50 0.76 15.28
C ILE A 386 -11.38 0.85 16.33
N TRP A 387 -10.23 1.44 15.97
CA TRP A 387 -9.13 1.64 16.91
C TRP A 387 -9.47 2.65 18.00
N TYR A 388 -10.24 3.68 17.66
CA TYR A 388 -10.71 4.66 18.62
C TYR A 388 -11.68 4.03 19.63
N ASP A 389 -12.66 3.25 19.18
CA ASP A 389 -13.60 2.53 20.05
C ASP A 389 -12.84 1.57 20.99
N TRP A 390 -11.81 0.90 20.49
CA TRP A 390 -10.93 0.06 21.30
C TRP A 390 -10.12 0.87 22.31
N LEU A 391 -9.56 2.00 21.89
CA LEU A 391 -8.83 2.92 22.76
C LEU A 391 -9.74 3.41 23.90
N GLU A 392 -10.96 3.84 23.58
CA GLU A 392 -11.97 4.29 24.54
C GLU A 392 -12.33 3.17 25.52
N GLY A 393 -12.55 1.95 25.04
CA GLY A 393 -12.75 0.77 25.89
C GLY A 393 -11.58 0.55 26.86
N CYS A 394 -10.34 0.54 26.35
CA CYS A 394 -9.14 0.36 27.17
C CYS A 394 -8.94 1.48 28.21
N VAL A 395 -9.20 2.73 27.84
CA VAL A 395 -9.15 3.88 28.76
C VAL A 395 -10.18 3.72 29.87
N ASN A 396 -11.41 3.32 29.54
CA ASN A 396 -12.47 3.10 30.52
C ASN A 396 -12.14 1.94 31.49
N ASP A 397 -11.58 0.84 30.99
CA ASP A 397 -11.15 -0.27 31.83
C ASP A 397 -10.02 0.13 32.78
N LYS A 398 -9.03 0.89 32.28
CA LYS A 398 -7.94 1.42 33.11
C LYS A 398 -8.43 2.40 34.17
N LYS A 399 -9.42 3.24 33.83
CA LYS A 399 -10.07 4.14 34.78
C LYS A 399 -10.66 3.36 35.96
N ARG A 400 -11.44 2.32 35.66
CA ARG A 400 -12.05 1.44 36.68
C ARG A 400 -11.00 0.75 37.54
N GLU A 401 -9.92 0.28 36.93
CA GLU A 401 -8.81 -0.36 37.65
C GLU A 401 -8.14 0.60 38.65
N MET A 402 -7.90 1.85 38.27
CA MET A 402 -7.32 2.85 39.17
C MET A 402 -8.29 3.31 40.27
N GLU A 403 -9.58 3.48 39.95
CA GLU A 403 -10.61 3.81 40.94
C GLU A 403 -10.73 2.70 42.00
N MET A 404 -10.68 1.43 41.58
CA MET A 404 -10.67 0.29 42.50
C MET A 404 -9.42 0.26 43.38
N ARG A 405 -8.23 0.50 42.81
CA ARG A 405 -6.99 0.59 43.61
C ARG A 405 -7.06 1.70 44.66
N TYR A 406 -7.56 2.87 44.27
CA TYR A 406 -7.73 3.99 45.20
C TYR A 406 -8.72 3.66 46.34
N LEU A 407 -9.83 2.99 46.02
CA LEU A 407 -10.79 2.54 47.04
C LEU A 407 -10.15 1.56 48.03
N ILE A 408 -9.38 0.58 47.54
CA ILE A 408 -8.66 -0.39 48.38
C ILE A 408 -7.66 0.32 49.29
N GLU A 409 -6.84 1.23 48.75
CA GLU A 409 -5.88 2.02 49.54
C GLU A 409 -6.57 2.85 50.61
N HIS A 410 -7.70 3.48 50.29
CA HIS A 410 -8.49 4.24 51.24
C HIS A 410 -9.02 3.35 52.38
N MET A 411 -9.55 2.16 52.06
CA MET A 411 -10.03 1.20 53.07
C MET A 411 -8.91 0.68 53.98
N VAL A 412 -7.70 0.49 53.47
CA VAL A 412 -6.54 0.10 54.28
C VAL A 412 -6.16 1.23 55.23
N ARG A 413 -6.07 2.48 54.73
CA ARG A 413 -5.73 3.64 55.56
C ARG A 413 -6.76 3.90 56.66
N THR A 414 -8.06 3.78 56.38
CA THR A 414 -9.09 3.98 57.41
C THR A 414 -9.08 2.89 58.47
N ARG A 415 -8.65 1.66 58.14
CA ARG A 415 -8.46 0.58 59.11
C ARG A 415 -7.24 0.79 60.01
N GLU A 416 -6.19 1.41 59.48
CA GLU A 416 -4.93 1.65 60.19
C GLU A 416 -4.96 2.90 61.08
N GLN A 417 -5.97 3.78 60.94
CA GLN A 417 -6.16 4.89 61.87
C GLN A 417 -6.69 4.35 63.21
N PRO A 418 -5.88 4.36 64.29
CA PRO A 418 -6.36 3.96 65.59
C PRO A 418 -7.50 4.89 66.00
N HIS A 419 -8.58 4.33 66.55
CA HIS A 419 -9.65 5.09 67.21
C HIS A 419 -9.04 5.83 68.42
N SER A 420 -8.49 7.01 68.16
CA SER A 420 -7.99 7.94 69.17
C SER A 420 -9.13 8.66 69.87
#